data_AF-A0A966N402-F1
#
_entry.id   AF-A0A966N402-F1
#
_cell.length_a   1.000
_cell.length_b   1.000
_cell.length_c   1.000
_cell.angle_alpha   90.00
_cell.angle_beta   90.00
_cell.angle_gamma   90.00
#
_symmetry.space_group_name_H-M   'P 1'
#
loop_
_entity.id
_entity.type
_entity.pdbx_description
1 polymer ?
#
loop_
_entity_poly.entity_id
_entity_poly.type
_entity_poly.pdbx_seq_one_letter_code
_entity_poly.pdbx_strand_id
1 'polypeptide(L)'
;MAIPPQSSITLSEALVKLHDDSNTDVIALQEVDVQQERSGHGNQVAEIAELMGAKHWAFAPSMYGTPGEKWHGVKDAMVFDQDSTLP
;
A
#
# COMPACT_ATOMS: atom_id res chain seq x y z
N MET A 1 -6.63 12.59 16.43
CA MET A 1 -6.99 11.26 15.90
C MET A 1 -7.88 11.49 14.69
N ALA A 2 -7.55 10.90 13.53
CA ALA A 2 -8.41 10.97 12.36
C ALA A 2 -9.67 10.14 12.63
N ILE A 3 -10.84 10.70 12.35
CA ILE A 3 -12.12 9.99 12.41
C ILE A 3 -12.10 9.00 11.24
N PRO A 4 -12.34 7.69 11.46
CA PRO A 4 -12.40 6.73 10.38
C PRO A 4 -13.40 7.20 9.31
N PRO A 5 -13.06 7.09 8.02
CA PRO A 5 -14.01 7.43 6.97
C PRO A 5 -15.29 6.61 7.16
N GLN A 6 -16.43 7.29 7.26
CA GLN A 6 -17.76 6.65 7.39
C GLN A 6 -18.29 6.10 6.05
N SER A 7 -17.42 5.98 5.06
CA SER A 7 -17.78 5.56 3.70
C SER A 7 -17.88 4.04 3.64
N SER A 8 -18.96 3.52 3.05
CA SER A 8 -19.14 2.09 2.82
C SER A 8 -18.41 1.57 1.57
N ILE A 9 -17.61 2.42 0.91
CA ILE A 9 -16.90 2.02 -0.31
C ILE A 9 -15.73 1.11 0.04
N THR A 10 -15.50 0.11 -0.80
CA THR A 10 -14.32 -0.73 -0.76
C THR A 10 -13.10 0.03 -1.31
N LEU A 11 -11.90 -0.47 -0.99
CA LEU A 11 -10.65 0.07 -1.55
C LEU A 11 -10.66 0.03 -3.09
N SER A 12 -11.11 -1.08 -3.68
CA SER A 12 -11.20 -1.23 -5.14
C SER A 12 -12.11 -0.18 -5.78
N GLU A 13 -13.30 0.04 -5.23
CA GLU A 13 -14.23 1.08 -5.72
C GLU A 13 -13.64 2.49 -5.59
N ALA A 14 -12.91 2.76 -4.51
CA ALA A 14 -12.24 4.04 -4.31
C ALA A 14 -11.16 4.29 -5.38
N LEU A 15 -10.38 3.25 -5.71
CA LEU A 15 -9.32 3.30 -6.71
C LEU A 15 -9.86 3.51 -8.12
N VAL A 16 -10.90 2.77 -8.52
CA VAL A 16 -11.56 2.94 -9.82
C VAL A 16 -12.05 4.38 -9.98
N LYS A 17 -12.71 4.92 -8.96
CA LYS A 17 -13.17 6.31 -8.99
C LYS A 17 -12.02 7.31 -9.08
N LEU A 18 -10.92 7.08 -8.34
CA LEU A 18 -9.73 7.93 -8.40
C LEU A 18 -9.09 7.89 -9.80
N HIS A 19 -9.02 6.72 -10.43
CA HIS A 19 -8.50 6.55 -11.78
C HIS A 19 -9.33 7.33 -12.81
N ASP A 20 -10.66 7.21 -12.73
CA ASP A 20 -11.57 7.89 -13.66
C ASP A 20 -11.56 9.42 -13.46
N ASP A 21 -11.46 9.89 -12.22
CA ASP A 21 -11.49 11.31 -11.87
C ASP A 21 -10.12 12.01 -12.01
N SER A 22 -9.00 11.27 -12.09
CA SER A 22 -7.65 11.85 -12.11
C SER A 22 -6.68 11.18 -13.10
N ASN A 23 -6.16 11.98 -14.04
CA ASN A 23 -5.09 11.56 -14.95
C ASN A 23 -3.72 11.87 -14.32
N THR A 24 -3.30 11.04 -13.38
CA THR A 24 -2.04 11.23 -12.63
C THR A 24 -0.98 10.22 -13.06
N ASP A 25 0.25 10.68 -13.30
CA ASP A 25 1.37 9.81 -13.68
C ASP A 25 1.97 9.03 -12.49
N VAL A 26 1.91 9.59 -11.28
CA VAL A 26 2.51 9.03 -10.06
C VAL A 26 1.56 9.14 -8.87
N ILE A 27 1.35 8.02 -8.18
CA ILE A 27 0.54 7.95 -6.97
C ILE A 27 1.44 7.56 -5.80
N ALA A 28 1.40 8.35 -4.72
CA ALA A 28 2.09 8.05 -3.48
C ALA A 28 1.09 7.53 -2.44
N LEU A 29 1.43 6.44 -1.76
CA LEU A 29 0.59 5.76 -0.78
C LEU A 29 1.20 5.88 0.62
N GLN A 30 0.35 5.93 1.65
CA GLN A 30 0.75 5.90 3.06
C GLN A 30 -0.11 4.88 3.82
N GLU A 31 0.40 4.42 4.96
CA GLU A 31 -0.26 3.43 5.83
C GLU A 31 -0.61 2.11 5.10
N VAL A 32 0.23 1.70 4.15
CA VAL A 32 0.10 0.43 3.43
C VAL A 32 0.83 -0.70 4.15
N ASP A 33 0.24 -1.89 4.07
CA ASP A 33 0.78 -3.10 4.65
C ASP A 33 1.36 -4.05 3.60
N VAL A 34 2.42 -4.75 3.99
CA VAL A 34 2.96 -5.92 3.28
C VAL A 34 3.13 -7.05 4.30
N GLN A 35 2.55 -8.21 3.99
CA GLN A 35 2.58 -9.44 4.81
C GLN A 35 2.15 -9.27 6.28
N GLN A 36 1.22 -8.36 6.57
CA GLN A 36 0.63 -8.26 7.90
C GLN A 36 -0.62 -9.14 8.01
N GLU A 37 -0.83 -9.75 9.17
CA GLU A 37 -2.02 -10.60 9.41
C GLU A 37 -3.32 -9.80 9.18
N ARG A 38 -3.35 -8.54 9.64
CA ARG A 38 -4.49 -7.62 9.46
C ARG A 38 -4.81 -7.27 8.01
N SER A 39 -3.85 -7.46 7.10
CA SER A 39 -4.01 -7.23 5.65
C SER A 39 -4.16 -8.53 4.86
N GLY A 40 -4.39 -9.67 5.54
CA GLY A 40 -4.51 -10.97 4.89
C GLY A 40 -3.20 -11.48 4.29
N HIS A 41 -2.05 -10.97 4.78
CA HIS A 41 -0.71 -11.26 4.28
C HIS A 41 -0.41 -10.80 2.84
N GLY A 42 -1.25 -9.93 2.26
CA GLY A 42 -1.05 -9.40 0.91
C GLY A 42 0.04 -8.32 0.79
N ASN A 43 0.26 -7.85 -0.44
CA ASN A 43 1.06 -6.67 -0.75
C ASN A 43 0.12 -5.60 -1.32
N GLN A 44 -0.33 -4.70 -0.45
CA GLN A 44 -1.34 -3.71 -0.83
C GLN A 44 -0.86 -2.77 -1.95
N VAL A 45 0.44 -2.49 -2.05
CA VAL A 45 0.97 -1.65 -3.12
C VAL A 45 0.86 -2.34 -4.47
N ALA A 46 1.17 -3.63 -4.54
CA ALA A 46 1.04 -4.42 -5.76
C ALA A 46 -0.43 -4.58 -6.18
N GLU A 47 -1.32 -4.87 -5.22
CA GLU A 47 -2.77 -4.99 -5.47
C GLU A 47 -3.38 -3.67 -5.99
N ILE A 48 -3.01 -2.54 -5.38
CA ILE A 48 -3.43 -1.22 -5.84
C ILE A 48 -2.90 -0.96 -7.26
N ALA A 49 -1.63 -1.29 -7.53
CA ALA A 49 -1.05 -1.11 -8.86
C ALA A 49 -1.78 -1.92 -9.93
N GLU A 50 -2.13 -3.18 -9.63
CA GLU A 50 -2.92 -4.04 -10.52
C GLU A 50 -4.30 -3.43 -10.80
N LEU A 51 -5.03 -3.01 -9.76
CA LEU A 51 -6.35 -2.40 -9.90
C LEU A 51 -6.33 -1.09 -10.68
N MET A 52 -5.25 -0.32 -10.56
CA MET A 52 -5.06 0.96 -11.27
C MET A 52 -4.51 0.78 -12.69
N GLY A 53 -4.14 -0.44 -13.10
CA GLY A 53 -3.47 -0.69 -14.38
C GLY A 53 -2.06 -0.09 -14.48
N ALA A 54 -1.39 0.13 -13.34
CA ALA A 54 -0.05 0.70 -13.30
C ALA A 54 0.98 -0.34 -13.76
N LYS A 55 1.85 0.07 -14.71
CA LYS A 55 2.90 -0.81 -15.25
C LYS A 55 4.08 -1.03 -14.30
N HIS A 56 4.27 -0.10 -13.37
CA HIS A 56 5.40 -0.07 -12.46
C HIS A 56 4.89 0.29 -11.07
N TRP A 57 5.40 -0.39 -10.05
CA TRP A 57 5.15 -0.04 -8.66
C TRP A 57 6.42 -0.28 -7.84
N ALA A 58 6.52 0.42 -6.72
CA ALA A 58 7.60 0.25 -5.77
C ALA A 58 7.07 0.43 -4.35
N PHE A 59 7.53 -0.43 -3.45
CA PHE A 59 7.27 -0.37 -2.03
C PHE A 59 8.59 -0.23 -1.27
N ALA A 60 8.69 0.80 -0.44
CA ALA A 60 9.79 0.98 0.48
C ALA A 60 9.23 0.97 1.91
N PRO A 61 9.50 -0.06 2.72
CA PRO A 61 9.02 -0.08 4.09
C PRO A 61 9.70 1.03 4.89
N SER A 62 8.93 1.69 5.75
CA SER A 62 9.47 2.63 6.75
C SER A 62 9.73 1.94 8.10
N MET A 63 9.01 0.85 8.37
CA MET A 63 9.09 0.09 9.61
C MET A 63 8.68 -1.37 9.40
N TYR A 64 9.10 -2.23 10.34
CA TYR A 64 8.64 -3.61 10.46
C TYR A 64 7.80 -3.78 11.72
N GLY A 65 6.72 -4.55 11.61
CA GLY A 65 5.78 -4.83 12.70
C GLY A 65 4.67 -3.79 12.83
N THR A 66 3.87 -3.92 13.88
CA THR A 66 2.62 -3.16 14.05
C THR A 66 2.83 -1.95 14.98
N PRO A 67 2.54 -0.72 14.54
CA PRO A 67 2.50 0.45 15.43
C PRO A 67 1.54 0.21 16.61
N GLY A 68 2.00 0.46 17.83
CA GLY A 68 1.23 0.20 19.05
C GLY A 68 1.45 -1.19 19.67
N GLU A 69 2.11 -2.11 18.95
CA GLU A 69 2.56 -3.39 19.47
C GLU A 69 4.10 -3.44 19.51
N LYS A 70 4.70 -4.35 18.73
CA LYS A 70 6.14 -4.46 18.54
C LYS A 70 6.49 -4.04 17.13
N TRP A 71 7.36 -3.05 17.03
CA TRP A 71 7.87 -2.60 15.75
C TRP A 71 9.32 -2.12 15.89
N HIS A 72 10.02 -2.04 14.77
CA HIS A 72 11.28 -1.34 14.67
C HIS A 72 11.41 -0.63 13.33
N GLY A 73 12.20 0.45 13.31
CA GLY A 73 12.53 1.15 12.06
C GLY A 73 13.36 0.26 11.13
N VAL A 74 13.20 0.50 9.84
CA VAL A 74 14.06 -0.09 8.80
C VAL A 74 15.44 0.56 8.89
N LYS A 75 16.50 -0.26 8.86
CA LYS A 75 17.89 0.22 8.99
C LYS A 75 18.59 0.43 7.66
N ASP A 76 18.19 -0.34 6.65
CA ASP A 76 18.79 -0.34 5.33
C ASP A 76 17.80 0.17 4.30
N ALA A 77 18.25 1.00 3.35
CA ALA A 77 17.40 1.43 2.26
C ALA A 77 17.07 0.22 1.36
N MET A 78 15.80 -0.17 1.33
CA MET A 78 15.29 -1.29 0.55
C MET A 78 14.04 -0.88 -0.20
N VAL A 79 13.93 -1.35 -1.44
CA VAL A 79 12.79 -1.11 -2.33
C VAL A 79 12.42 -2.45 -2.95
N PHE A 80 11.14 -2.77 -2.91
CA PHE A 80 10.54 -3.94 -3.54
C PHE A 80 9.68 -3.50 -4.70
N ASP A 81 9.77 -4.19 -5.81
CA ASP A 81 9.01 -3.95 -7.04
C ASP A 81 8.49 -5.27 -7.62
N GLN A 82 7.95 -5.23 -8.85
CA GLN A 82 7.42 -6.40 -9.53
C GLN A 82 8.43 -7.55 -9.74
N ASP A 83 9.73 -7.27 -9.70
CA ASP A 83 10.81 -8.25 -9.94
C ASP A 83 11.44 -8.72 -8.62
N SER A 84 11.03 -8.12 -7.49
CA SER A 84 11.57 -8.39 -6.17
C SER A 84 10.90 -9.60 -5.52
N THR A 85 11.67 -10.42 -4.81
CA THR A 85 11.10 -11.43 -3.90
C THR A 85 10.86 -10.77 -2.54
N LEU A 86 9.61 -10.70 -2.11
CA LEU A 86 9.28 -10.21 -0.78
C LEU A 86 9.86 -11.14 0.30
N PRO A 87 10.40 -10.58 1.40
CA PRO A 87 10.96 -11.36 2.51
C PRO A 87 9.91 -12.21 3.23
#